data_AF-A0A536AVH5-F1
#
_entry.id   AF-A0A536AVH5-F1
#
_cell.length_a   1.000
_cell.length_b   1.000
_cell.length_c   1.000
_cell.angle_alpha   90.00
_cell.angle_beta   90.00
_cell.angle_gamma   90.00
#
_symmetry.space_group_name_H-M   'P 1'
#
loop_
_entity.id
_entity.type
_entity.pdbx_description
1 polymer ?
#
loop_
_entity_poly.entity_id
_entity_poly.type
_entity_poly.pdbx_seq_one_letter_code
_entity_poly.pdbx_strand_id
1 'polypeptide(L)'
;MRFRRRSSTLPRAPWPEGLDRTEPLRGQVWTRPEASTRPPDVHWAWRALAAAGAAAEIAMLAWLWLGPALAVHSIQVTGSRHLTASQVARVAGLQGNGSVLSVDDTAARQKLEGQVWVRSATVQAQLPGTVIVQVSEWQPVAVYHAGPSKKLFWLSS
;
A
#
# COMPACT_ATOMS: atom_id res chain seq x y z
N MET A 1 -43.27 -23.31 59.76
CA MET A 1 -42.17 -23.92 60.54
C MET A 1 -41.11 -22.86 60.82
N ARG A 2 -40.89 -22.47 62.08
CA ARG A 2 -39.95 -21.41 62.48
C ARG A 2 -38.60 -22.03 62.84
N PHE A 3 -37.56 -21.78 62.04
CA PHE A 3 -36.20 -22.16 62.39
C PHE A 3 -35.67 -21.26 63.52
N ARG A 4 -35.48 -21.82 64.71
CA ARG A 4 -34.78 -21.18 65.82
C ARG A 4 -33.28 -21.14 65.47
N ARG A 5 -32.74 -19.95 65.16
CA ARG A 5 -31.28 -19.73 65.07
C ARG A 5 -30.66 -20.09 66.42
N ARG A 6 -29.78 -21.08 66.46
CA ARG A 6 -28.89 -21.30 67.61
C ARG A 6 -27.88 -20.16 67.65
N SER A 7 -27.84 -19.39 68.73
CA SER A 7 -26.81 -18.40 68.97
C SER A 7 -25.51 -19.13 69.30
N SER A 8 -24.43 -18.85 68.57
CA SER A 8 -23.11 -19.37 68.89
C SER A 8 -22.64 -18.82 70.25
N THR A 9 -22.18 -19.70 71.13
CA THR A 9 -21.63 -19.37 72.46
C THR A 9 -20.13 -19.03 72.43
N LEU A 10 -19.53 -18.93 71.24
CA LEU A 10 -18.12 -18.58 71.10
C LEU A 10 -17.93 -17.07 71.28
N PRO A 11 -16.90 -16.64 72.03
CA PRO A 11 -16.54 -15.23 72.11
C PRO A 11 -16.12 -14.75 70.72
N ARG A 12 -16.71 -13.65 70.25
CA ARG A 12 -16.23 -12.96 69.04
C ARG A 12 -14.82 -12.45 69.34
N ALA A 13 -13.83 -12.92 68.58
CA ALA A 13 -12.49 -12.35 68.65
C ALA A 13 -12.58 -10.85 68.33
N PRO A 14 -11.97 -9.97 69.14
CA PRO A 14 -11.93 -8.54 68.84
C PRO A 14 -11.05 -8.37 67.59
N TRP A 15 -11.71 -8.23 66.44
CA TRP A 15 -11.02 -7.85 65.22
C TRP A 15 -10.54 -6.41 65.40
N PRO A 16 -9.25 -6.12 65.21
CA PRO A 16 -8.75 -4.76 65.33
C PRO A 16 -9.42 -3.89 64.26
N GLU A 17 -10.16 -2.86 64.69
CA GLU A 17 -10.64 -1.77 63.83
C GLU A 17 -9.42 -1.09 63.20
N GLY A 18 -9.15 -1.38 61.93
CA GLY A 18 -7.95 -0.90 61.25
C GLY A 18 -7.63 -1.57 59.92
N LEU A 19 -8.31 -2.67 59.57
CA LEU A 19 -8.12 -3.34 58.27
C LEU A 19 -8.60 -2.51 57.06
N ASP A 20 -9.30 -1.40 57.28
CA ASP A 20 -9.63 -0.41 56.23
C ASP A 20 -8.48 0.56 55.92
N ARG A 21 -7.34 0.48 56.64
CA ARG A 21 -6.11 1.13 56.17
C ARG A 21 -5.52 0.32 55.02
N THR A 22 -5.89 0.69 53.81
CA THR A 22 -5.20 0.37 52.56
C THR A 22 -3.83 1.06 52.49
N GLU A 23 -3.04 0.98 53.54
CA GLU A 23 -1.62 1.31 53.44
C GLU A 23 -0.97 0.21 52.60
N PRO A 24 -0.24 0.55 51.53
CA PRO A 24 0.42 -0.45 50.71
C PRO A 24 1.39 -1.24 51.60
N LEU A 25 1.24 -2.57 51.58
CA LEU A 25 2.08 -3.49 52.35
C LEU A 25 3.56 -3.18 52.08
N ARG A 26 4.29 -2.71 53.11
CA ARG A 26 5.73 -2.47 53.01
C ARG A 26 6.42 -3.77 52.58
N GLY A 27 7.14 -3.72 51.46
CA GLY A 27 7.93 -4.84 50.94
C GLY A 27 7.43 -5.44 49.63
N GLN A 28 6.34 -4.94 49.04
CA GLN A 28 6.00 -5.31 47.67
C GLN A 28 6.94 -4.62 46.67
N VAL A 29 7.89 -5.39 46.13
CA VAL A 29 8.86 -4.97 45.10
C VAL A 29 8.19 -4.71 43.73
N TRP A 30 6.94 -5.13 43.57
CA TRP A 30 6.20 -5.11 42.29
C TRP A 30 5.01 -4.16 42.26
N THR A 31 4.95 -3.13 43.11
CA THR A 31 4.05 -1.99 42.87
C THR A 31 4.65 -1.16 41.74
N ARG A 32 4.37 -1.56 40.49
CA ARG A 32 4.65 -0.72 39.32
C ARG A 32 3.96 0.62 39.59
N PRO A 33 4.70 1.74 39.73
CA PRO A 33 4.07 3.00 40.07
C PRO A 33 3.08 3.36 38.97
N GLU A 34 1.79 3.35 39.30
CA GLU A 34 0.70 3.82 38.44
C GLU A 34 0.88 5.28 38.01
N ALA A 35 1.82 5.99 38.63
CA ALA A 35 2.24 7.34 38.25
C ALA A 35 2.75 7.47 36.79
N SER A 36 3.02 6.37 36.09
CA SER A 36 3.49 6.37 34.69
C SER A 36 2.38 6.36 33.62
N THR A 37 1.08 6.37 33.98
CA THR A 37 -0.02 6.50 33.01
C THR A 37 -0.38 7.93 32.65
N ARG A 38 0.26 8.94 33.29
CA ARG A 38 0.06 10.32 32.88
C ARG A 38 0.69 10.50 31.51
N PRO A 39 -0.07 10.93 30.48
CA PRO A 39 0.51 11.26 29.20
C PRO A 39 1.62 12.29 29.46
N PRO A 40 2.81 12.13 28.86
CA PRO A 40 3.87 13.13 29.00
C PRO A 40 3.29 14.49 28.63
N ASP A 41 3.45 15.47 29.53
CA ASP A 41 2.97 16.83 29.34
C ASP A 41 3.87 17.53 28.30
N VAL A 42 3.67 17.17 27.03
CA VAL A 42 4.37 17.78 25.92
C VAL A 42 3.63 19.07 25.59
N HIS A 43 4.30 20.21 25.76
CA HIS A 43 3.73 21.50 25.35
C HIS A 43 3.24 21.43 23.91
N TRP A 44 2.04 21.97 23.65
CA TRP A 44 1.38 21.87 22.35
C TRP A 44 2.26 22.36 21.18
N ALA A 45 3.12 23.35 21.45
CA ALA A 45 4.06 23.89 20.48
C ALA A 45 5.05 22.85 19.96
N TRP A 46 5.59 21.99 20.82
CA TRP A 46 6.50 20.91 20.40
C TRP A 46 5.77 19.84 19.57
N ARG A 47 4.50 19.56 19.90
CA ARG A 47 3.65 18.66 19.11
C ARG A 47 3.37 19.23 17.72
N ALA A 48 3.09 20.53 17.64
CA ALA A 48 2.88 21.24 16.38
C ALA A 48 4.16 21.27 15.53
N LEU A 49 5.32 21.49 16.16
CA LEU A 49 6.61 21.52 15.48
C LEU A 49 7.00 20.14 14.94
N ALA A 50 6.79 19.08 15.72
CA ALA A 50 6.98 17.71 15.25
C ALA A 50 6.03 17.35 14.09
N ALA A 51 4.76 17.75 14.18
CA ALA A 51 3.79 17.53 13.11
C ALA A 51 4.16 18.30 11.83
N ALA A 52 4.63 19.55 11.97
CA ALA A 52 5.09 20.35 10.85
C ALA A 52 6.33 19.75 10.18
N GLY A 53 7.29 19.24 10.96
CA GLY A 53 8.45 18.52 10.44
C GLY A 53 8.05 17.28 9.65
N ALA A 54 7.18 16.44 10.21
CA ALA A 54 6.66 15.25 9.52
C ALA A 54 5.92 15.61 8.22
N ALA A 55 5.10 16.68 8.25
CA ALA A 55 4.41 17.17 7.05
C ALA A 55 5.39 17.67 5.98
N ALA A 56 6.47 18.36 6.38
CA ALA A 56 7.50 18.84 5.47
C ALA A 56 8.27 17.68 4.80
N GLU A 57 8.60 16.62 5.54
CA GLU A 57 9.24 15.43 4.99
C GLU A 57 8.32 14.72 3.98
N ILE A 58 7.05 14.54 4.31
CA ILE A 58 6.06 13.94 3.41
C ILE A 58 5.92 14.78 2.13
N ALA A 59 5.84 16.10 2.27
CA ALA A 59 5.75 17.02 1.13
C ALA A 59 7.01 16.96 0.25
N MET A 60 8.19 16.89 0.85
CA MET A 60 9.47 16.77 0.14
C MET A 60 9.56 15.43 -0.62
N LEU A 61 9.17 14.32 0.01
CA LEU A 61 9.13 13.01 -0.64
C LEU A 61 8.13 12.98 -1.80
N ALA A 62 6.94 13.55 -1.61
CA ALA A 62 5.94 13.69 -2.67
C ALA A 62 6.48 14.55 -3.83
N TRP A 63 7.12 15.68 -3.52
CA TRP A 63 7.71 16.53 -4.55
C TRP A 63 8.85 15.85 -5.30
N LEU A 64 9.68 15.05 -4.63
CA LEU A 64 10.72 14.26 -5.29
C LEU A 64 10.11 13.18 -6.19
N TRP A 65 9.07 12.49 -5.72
CA TRP A 65 8.34 11.47 -6.47
C TRP A 65 7.67 12.02 -7.74
N LEU A 66 7.01 13.18 -7.64
CA LEU A 66 6.35 13.86 -8.76
C LEU A 66 7.29 14.82 -9.51
N GLY A 67 8.55 14.87 -9.11
CA GLY A 67 9.51 15.86 -9.59
C GLY A 67 9.99 15.60 -11.02
N PRO A 68 10.53 16.63 -11.69
CA PRO A 68 11.02 16.53 -13.06
C PRO A 68 12.22 15.59 -13.20
N ALA A 69 12.90 15.24 -12.10
CA ALA A 69 14.02 14.28 -12.14
C ALA A 69 13.57 12.84 -12.42
N LEU A 70 12.30 12.51 -12.12
CA LEU A 70 11.74 11.17 -12.30
C LEU A 70 10.57 11.14 -13.29
N ALA A 71 10.21 12.26 -13.90
CA ALA A 71 9.15 12.30 -14.89
C ALA A 71 9.49 11.43 -16.11
N VAL A 72 8.48 10.83 -16.74
CA VAL A 72 8.67 10.10 -18.00
C VAL A 72 8.91 11.11 -19.13
N HIS A 73 10.13 11.13 -19.69
CA HIS A 73 10.51 12.05 -20.77
C HIS A 73 10.57 11.38 -22.14
N SER A 74 10.91 10.09 -22.19
CA SER A 74 11.08 9.37 -23.45
C SER A 74 10.51 7.96 -23.39
N ILE A 75 9.69 7.63 -24.39
CA ILE A 75 9.13 6.30 -24.58
C ILE A 75 9.77 5.73 -25.85
N GLN A 76 10.59 4.69 -25.69
CA GLN A 76 11.21 4.00 -26.81
C GLN A 76 10.44 2.71 -27.08
N VAL A 77 9.85 2.61 -28.27
CA VAL A 77 9.10 1.41 -28.69
C VAL A 77 9.89 0.71 -29.78
N THR A 78 10.18 -0.58 -29.57
CA THR A 78 10.90 -1.43 -30.53
C THR A 78 10.07 -2.66 -30.87
N GLY A 79 10.15 -3.11 -32.14
CA GLY A 79 9.49 -4.33 -32.61
C GLY A 79 8.02 -4.17 -33.05
N SER A 80 7.47 -2.96 -32.99
CA SER A 80 6.12 -2.66 -33.47
C SER A 80 6.11 -2.45 -34.99
N ARG A 81 5.35 -3.28 -35.73
CA ARG A 81 5.09 -3.10 -37.18
C ARG A 81 3.67 -2.64 -37.44
N HIS A 82 2.71 -3.09 -36.64
CA HIS A 82 1.28 -2.80 -36.80
C HIS A 82 0.81 -1.74 -35.81
N LEU A 83 1.40 -1.69 -34.61
CA LEU A 83 1.11 -0.65 -33.63
C LEU A 83 2.08 0.53 -33.79
N THR A 84 1.55 1.76 -33.77
CA THR A 84 2.40 2.96 -33.69
C THR A 84 2.88 3.19 -32.26
N ALA A 85 4.04 3.83 -32.09
CA ALA A 85 4.59 4.11 -30.76
C ALA A 85 3.60 4.88 -29.85
N SER A 86 2.80 5.78 -30.42
CA SER A 86 1.77 6.52 -29.70
C SER A 86 0.60 5.63 -29.25
N GLN A 87 0.20 4.64 -30.05
CA GLN A 87 -0.81 3.65 -29.68
C GLN A 87 -0.30 2.71 -28.59
N VAL A 88 0.95 2.24 -28.69
CA VAL A 88 1.59 1.42 -27.65
C VAL A 88 1.63 2.18 -26.33
N ALA A 89 2.08 3.44 -26.34
CA ALA A 89 2.09 4.30 -25.15
C ALA A 89 0.68 4.51 -24.57
N ARG A 90 -0.35 4.64 -25.42
CA ARG A 90 -1.74 4.80 -24.99
C ARG A 90 -2.27 3.56 -24.29
N VAL A 91 -2.09 2.39 -24.92
CA VAL A 91 -2.58 1.11 -24.42
C VAL A 91 -1.87 0.73 -23.13
N ALA A 92 -0.55 0.97 -23.06
CA ALA A 92 0.25 0.76 -21.86
C ALA A 92 -0.09 1.73 -20.72
N GLY A 93 -0.85 2.82 -20.98
CA GLY A 93 -1.18 3.84 -19.97
C GLY A 93 -0.02 4.78 -19.66
N LEU A 94 0.98 4.87 -20.55
CA LEU A 94 2.19 5.67 -20.39
C LEU A 94 2.03 7.13 -20.83
N GLN A 95 0.84 7.54 -21.28
CA GLN A 95 0.55 8.93 -21.69
C GLN A 95 0.26 9.88 -20.52
N GLY A 96 0.38 9.41 -19.27
CA GLY A 96 0.19 10.25 -18.10
C GLY A 96 1.46 11.02 -17.73
N ASN A 97 1.29 12.20 -17.11
CA ASN A 97 2.36 13.00 -16.51
C ASN A 97 2.91 12.34 -15.22
N GLY A 98 3.16 11.03 -15.27
CA GLY A 98 3.56 10.20 -14.14
C GLY A 98 5.07 10.11 -13.96
N SER A 99 5.47 9.70 -12.77
CA SER A 99 6.85 9.35 -12.44
C SER A 99 7.20 7.99 -13.05
N VAL A 100 8.42 7.79 -13.54
CA VAL A 100 8.95 6.48 -13.97
C VAL A 100 8.76 5.42 -12.87
N LEU A 101 8.83 5.82 -11.59
CA LEU A 101 8.62 4.92 -10.45
C LEU A 101 7.17 4.46 -10.30
N SER A 102 6.20 5.22 -10.82
CA SER A 102 4.78 4.90 -10.77
C SER A 102 4.30 4.06 -11.94
N VAL A 103 5.19 3.75 -12.90
CA VAL A 103 4.86 2.90 -14.05
C VAL A 103 4.74 1.46 -13.58
N ASP A 104 3.54 0.92 -13.70
CA ASP A 104 3.30 -0.51 -13.48
C ASP A 104 3.59 -1.28 -14.77
N ASP A 105 4.81 -1.81 -14.86
CA ASP A 105 5.28 -2.61 -15.98
C ASP A 105 4.40 -3.85 -16.22
N THR A 106 3.85 -4.44 -15.16
CA THR A 106 3.04 -5.66 -15.23
C THR A 106 1.66 -5.38 -15.79
N ALA A 107 0.99 -4.33 -15.31
CA ALA A 107 -0.30 -3.90 -15.83
C ALA A 107 -0.17 -3.38 -17.27
N ALA A 108 0.91 -2.65 -17.59
CA ALA A 108 1.20 -2.19 -18.95
C ALA A 108 1.40 -3.37 -19.90
N ARG A 109 2.18 -4.38 -19.49
CA ARG A 109 2.38 -5.62 -20.25
C ARG A 109 1.06 -6.34 -20.51
N GLN A 110 0.24 -6.56 -19.49
CA GLN A 110 -1.04 -7.27 -19.64
C GLN A 110 -1.98 -6.56 -20.61
N LYS A 111 -2.05 -5.22 -20.57
CA LYS A 111 -2.85 -4.43 -21.52
C LYS A 111 -2.33 -4.56 -22.95
N LEU A 112 -1.02 -4.61 -23.13
CA LEU A 112 -0.40 -4.79 -24.45
C LEU A 112 -0.63 -6.21 -24.98
N GLU A 113 -0.45 -7.25 -24.17
CA GLU A 113 -0.72 -8.65 -24.55
C GLU A 113 -2.21 -8.92 -24.83
N GLY A 114 -3.12 -8.09 -24.32
CA GLY A 114 -4.53 -8.12 -24.70
C GLY A 114 -4.84 -7.64 -26.13
N GLN A 115 -3.86 -7.08 -26.84
CA GLN A 115 -4.03 -6.64 -28.23
C GLN A 115 -3.90 -7.81 -29.20
N VAL A 116 -4.79 -7.88 -30.19
CA VAL A 116 -4.85 -8.97 -31.18
C VAL A 116 -3.52 -9.21 -31.91
N TRP A 117 -2.77 -8.14 -32.17
CA TRP A 117 -1.53 -8.20 -32.94
C TRP A 117 -0.29 -8.49 -32.07
N VAL A 118 -0.41 -8.46 -30.74
CA VAL A 118 0.73 -8.61 -29.83
C VAL A 118 0.82 -10.06 -29.37
N ARG A 119 1.98 -10.69 -29.60
CA ARG A 119 2.30 -12.03 -29.11
C ARG A 119 2.89 -11.99 -27.71
N SER A 120 3.82 -11.08 -27.48
CA SER A 120 4.37 -10.79 -26.15
C SER A 120 4.83 -9.35 -26.08
N ALA A 121 4.74 -8.77 -24.88
CA ALA A 121 5.24 -7.44 -24.62
C ALA A 121 6.16 -7.46 -23.39
N THR A 122 7.25 -6.69 -23.45
CA THR A 122 8.12 -6.44 -22.31
C THR A 122 8.17 -4.93 -22.11
N VAL A 123 7.84 -4.49 -20.90
CA VAL A 123 7.88 -3.09 -20.49
C VAL A 123 8.94 -2.99 -19.40
N GLN A 124 9.87 -2.07 -19.56
CA GLN A 124 10.94 -1.81 -18.59
C GLN A 124 11.07 -0.31 -18.37
N ALA A 125 10.83 0.11 -17.13
CA ALA A 125 11.13 1.45 -16.67
C ALA A 125 12.63 1.60 -16.38
N GLN A 126 13.33 2.42 -17.18
CA GLN A 126 14.73 2.75 -17.00
C GLN A 126 14.88 4.19 -16.47
N LEU A 127 15.43 4.31 -15.26
CA LEU A 127 15.80 5.60 -14.69
C LEU A 127 16.85 6.30 -15.58
N PRO A 128 16.83 7.65 -15.70
CA PRO A 128 16.07 8.62 -14.90
C PRO A 128 14.68 9.01 -15.45
N GLY A 129 14.25 8.49 -16.61
CA GLY A 129 13.10 9.08 -17.32
C GLY A 129 12.58 8.29 -18.52
N THR A 130 13.11 7.10 -18.77
CA THR A 130 12.90 6.37 -20.03
C THR A 130 12.07 5.13 -19.80
N VAL A 131 11.03 4.91 -20.61
CA VAL A 131 10.30 3.64 -20.63
C VAL A 131 10.60 2.93 -21.94
N ILE A 132 11.20 1.75 -21.84
CA ILE A 132 11.52 0.90 -23.00
C ILE A 132 10.39 -0.12 -23.13
N VAL A 133 9.73 -0.12 -24.28
CA VAL A 133 8.66 -1.06 -24.62
C VAL A 133 9.10 -1.90 -25.80
N GLN A 134 9.29 -3.19 -25.56
CA GLN A 134 9.58 -4.17 -26.60
C GLN A 134 8.31 -4.96 -26.89
N VAL A 135 7.83 -4.86 -28.14
CA VAL A 135 6.63 -5.57 -28.59
C VAL A 135 7.05 -6.62 -29.61
N SER A 136 6.64 -7.86 -29.39
CA SER A 136 6.69 -8.90 -30.42
C SER A 136 5.29 -9.08 -31.00
N GLU A 137 5.17 -8.93 -32.32
CA GLU A 137 3.89 -9.04 -33.02
C GLU A 137 3.71 -10.40 -33.70
N TRP A 138 2.46 -10.82 -33.84
CA TRP A 138 2.12 -12.00 -34.63
C TRP A 138 2.41 -11.75 -36.11
N GLN A 139 3.01 -12.75 -36.77
CA GLN A 139 3.19 -12.75 -38.21
C GLN A 139 2.03 -13.54 -38.84
N PRO A 140 1.09 -12.89 -39.53
CA PRO A 140 0.01 -13.60 -40.20
C PRO A 140 0.60 -14.40 -41.38
N VAL A 141 0.45 -15.72 -41.33
CA VAL A 141 0.91 -16.62 -42.39
C VAL A 141 -0.21 -17.04 -43.34
N ALA A 142 -1.46 -16.94 -42.89
CA ALA A 142 -2.64 -17.23 -43.70
C ALA A 142 -3.85 -16.44 -43.22
N VAL A 143 -4.77 -16.15 -44.16
CA VAL A 143 -6.06 -15.52 -43.88
C VAL A 143 -7.16 -16.50 -44.25
N TYR A 144 -8.08 -16.77 -43.32
CA TYR A 144 -9.19 -17.68 -43.55
C TYR A 144 -10.52 -16.93 -43.59
N HIS A 145 -11.37 -17.32 -44.53
CA HIS A 145 -12.70 -16.73 -44.74
C HIS A 145 -13.77 -17.77 -44.37
N ALA A 146 -14.55 -17.49 -43.33
CA ALA A 146 -15.60 -18.40 -42.87
C ALA A 146 -16.91 -18.15 -43.64
N GLY A 147 -17.12 -18.90 -44.72
CA GLY A 147 -18.41 -19.00 -45.44
C GLY A 147 -18.88 -17.68 -46.10
N PRO A 148 -20.20 -17.48 -46.31
CA PRO A 148 -20.74 -16.27 -46.93
C PRO A 148 -20.61 -15.00 -46.06
N SER A 149 -20.01 -15.09 -44.88
CA SER A 149 -19.78 -13.94 -44.00
C SER A 149 -18.52 -13.18 -44.44
N LYS A 150 -18.60 -11.85 -44.61
CA LYS A 150 -17.45 -10.97 -44.97
C LYS A 150 -16.38 -10.82 -43.88
N LYS A 151 -16.39 -11.66 -42.84
CA LYS A 151 -15.43 -11.54 -41.72
C LYS A 151 -14.17 -12.33 -42.03
N LEU A 152 -13.05 -11.61 -42.18
CA LEU A 152 -11.72 -12.21 -42.27
C LEU A 152 -11.17 -12.52 -40.88
N PHE A 153 -10.70 -13.75 -40.70
CA PHE A 153 -10.00 -14.17 -39.50
C PHE A 153 -8.54 -14.46 -39.85
N TRP A 154 -7.62 -13.95 -39.05
CA TRP A 154 -6.18 -14.15 -39.23
C TRP A 154 -5.74 -15.37 -38.40
N LEU A 155 -5.00 -16.29 -39.01
CA LEU A 155 -4.35 -17.38 -38.30
C LEU A 155 -2.84 -17.12 -38.24
N SER A 156 -2.28 -17.26 -37.03
CA SER A 156 -0.84 -17.24 -36.77
C SER A 156 -0.39 -18.61 -36.27
N SER A 157 0.85 -18.98 -36.62
CA SER A 157 1.53 -20.20 -36.17
C SER A 157 2.33 -19.98 -34.89
#